data_AF-A0A813FVA8-F1
#
_entry.id   AF-A0A813FVA8-F1
#
_cell.length_a   1.000
_cell.length_b   1.000
_cell.length_c   1.000
_cell.angle_alpha   90.00
_cell.angle_beta   90.00
_cell.angle_gamma   90.00
#
_symmetry.space_group_name_H-M   'P 1'
#
loop_
_entity.id
_entity.type
_entity.pdbx_description
1 polymer ?
#
loop_
_entity_poly.entity_id
_entity_poly.type
_entity_poly.pdbx_seq_one_letter_code
_entity_poly.pdbx_strand_id
1 'polypeptide(L)'
;VVFTSDQDLVVKGVADGDFDIGFVRTGMVERFGWDGFKIIDEDFHVGSDGHPFPFKHSTELYPEWNLAALTHVPAAITAEVQAALLRMDASHPAAKAGLYAGWRTTLSYMELRNMQEEVGFISQNSSTHRVQCIRSSNFYAHIVCPAGHYKLPDAELAASCSRNGLKCDSEFSCVCKPCAQ
;
A
#
# COMPACT_ATOMS: atom_id res chain seq x y z
N VAL A 1 -6.44 -14.08 2.71
CA VAL A 1 -6.21 -12.63 2.44
C VAL A 1 -7.56 -11.96 2.37
N VAL A 2 -7.80 -10.96 3.22
CA VAL A 2 -9.08 -10.23 3.32
C VAL A 2 -8.84 -8.77 2.99
N PHE A 3 -9.70 -8.18 2.16
CA PHE A 3 -9.67 -6.74 1.86
C PHE A 3 -10.77 -6.03 2.66
N THR A 4 -10.40 -5.39 3.76
CA THR A 4 -11.35 -4.70 4.65
C THR A 4 -11.89 -3.39 4.06
N SER A 5 -11.19 -2.81 3.08
CA SER A 5 -11.41 -1.44 2.57
C SER A 5 -11.25 -0.34 3.63
N ASP A 6 -10.82 -0.69 4.84
CA ASP A 6 -10.68 0.18 6.00
C ASP A 6 -9.46 -0.25 6.82
N GLN A 7 -8.51 0.66 6.98
CA GLN A 7 -7.26 0.38 7.69
C GLN A 7 -7.48 0.28 9.21
N ASP A 8 -8.49 0.94 9.78
CA ASP A 8 -8.81 0.83 11.21
C ASP A 8 -9.27 -0.59 11.55
N LEU A 9 -10.05 -1.21 10.65
CA LEU A 9 -10.46 -2.61 10.78
C LEU A 9 -9.28 -3.58 10.67
N VAL A 10 -8.24 -3.25 9.88
CA VAL A 10 -7.03 -4.07 9.80
C VAL A 10 -6.28 -4.02 11.14
N VAL A 11 -6.04 -2.82 11.68
CA VAL A 11 -5.34 -2.66 12.96
C VAL A 11 -6.10 -3.37 14.07
N LYS A 12 -7.42 -3.16 14.15
CA LYS A 12 -8.26 -3.78 15.17
C LYS A 12 -8.34 -5.30 15.03
N GLY A 13 -8.51 -5.83 13.82
CA GLY A 13 -8.55 -7.28 13.62
C GLY A 13 -7.24 -7.97 13.98
N VAL A 14 -6.09 -7.32 13.76
CA VAL A 14 -4.80 -7.84 14.26
C VAL A 14 -4.73 -7.80 15.78
N ALA A 15 -5.18 -6.70 16.41
CA ALA A 15 -5.17 -6.57 17.87
C ALA A 15 -6.09 -7.59 18.58
N ASP A 16 -7.27 -7.84 18.01
CA ASP A 16 -8.28 -8.74 18.55
C ASP A 16 -7.93 -10.23 18.28
N GLY A 17 -6.90 -10.51 17.46
CA GLY A 17 -6.46 -11.85 17.08
C GLY A 17 -7.25 -12.48 15.94
N ASP A 18 -8.09 -11.70 15.25
CA ASP A 18 -8.82 -12.12 14.05
C ASP A 18 -7.90 -12.25 12.82
N PHE A 19 -6.80 -11.49 12.80
CA PHE A 19 -5.78 -11.53 11.73
C PHE A 19 -4.37 -11.72 12.32
N ASP A 20 -3.58 -12.60 11.70
CA ASP A 20 -2.17 -12.77 12.09
C ASP A 20 -1.27 -11.61 11.62
N ILE A 21 -1.59 -11.02 10.45
CA ILE A 21 -0.79 -9.99 9.78
C ILE A 21 -1.71 -8.96 9.12
N GLY A 22 -1.35 -7.67 9.25
CA GLY A 22 -2.05 -6.55 8.62
C GLY A 22 -1.13 -5.65 7.80
N PHE A 23 -1.67 -5.08 6.72
CA PHE A 23 -0.99 -4.07 5.90
C PHE A 23 -1.72 -2.74 6.03
N VAL A 24 -1.06 -1.74 6.61
CA VAL A 24 -1.62 -0.40 6.83
C VAL A 24 -0.58 0.67 6.51
N ARG A 25 -1.06 1.90 6.30
CA ARG A 25 -0.19 3.06 6.15
C ARG A 25 0.53 3.34 7.48
N THR A 26 1.77 3.79 7.39
CA THR A 26 2.50 4.27 8.55
C THR A 26 1.77 5.42 9.25
N GLY A 27 1.76 5.44 10.58
CA GLY A 27 0.96 6.38 11.38
C GLY A 27 -0.41 5.83 11.79
N MET A 28 -0.84 4.66 11.27
CA MET A 28 -2.10 4.03 11.67
C MET A 28 -1.99 3.32 13.01
N VAL A 29 -0.96 2.50 13.22
CA VAL A 29 -0.75 1.75 14.48
C VAL A 29 -0.58 2.73 15.65
N GLU A 30 0.12 3.83 15.42
CA GLU A 30 0.40 4.88 16.38
C GLU A 30 -0.87 5.53 16.97
N ARG A 31 -1.99 5.51 16.23
CA ARG A 31 -3.29 6.02 16.70
C ARG A 31 -3.96 5.09 17.71
N PHE A 32 -3.66 3.79 17.64
CA PHE A 32 -4.21 2.76 18.52
C PHE A 32 -3.27 2.43 19.69
N GLY A 33 -2.02 2.88 19.64
CA GLY A 33 -0.98 2.55 20.60
C GLY A 33 -0.12 1.37 20.11
N TRP A 34 1.11 1.30 20.61
CA TRP A 34 2.09 0.28 20.17
C TRP A 34 1.98 -1.04 20.91
N ASP A 35 1.28 -1.08 22.04
CA ASP A 35 1.25 -2.26 22.91
C ASP A 35 0.59 -3.43 22.18
N GLY A 36 1.38 -4.48 21.92
CA GLY A 36 0.92 -5.71 21.26
C GLY A 36 1.21 -5.79 19.76
N PHE A 37 1.71 -4.73 19.11
CA PHE A 37 2.07 -4.76 17.69
C PHE A 37 3.57 -4.95 17.47
N LYS A 38 3.91 -5.78 16.47
CA LYS A 38 5.27 -5.94 15.95
C LYS A 38 5.30 -5.58 14.47
N ILE A 39 6.17 -4.65 14.09
CA ILE A 39 6.48 -4.39 12.68
C ILE A 39 7.46 -5.47 12.20
N ILE A 40 7.10 -6.15 11.13
CA ILE A 40 7.96 -7.14 10.47
C ILE A 40 9.03 -6.38 9.70
N ASP A 41 10.29 -6.78 9.83
CA ASP A 41 11.43 -6.15 9.13
C ASP A 41 11.44 -4.63 9.26
N GLU A 42 11.37 -4.14 10.51
CA GLU A 42 11.43 -2.72 10.85
C GLU A 42 12.67 -2.06 10.20
N ASP A 43 12.40 -1.02 9.41
CA ASP A 43 13.39 -0.22 8.70
C ASP A 43 13.46 1.20 9.29
N PHE A 44 14.57 1.87 9.04
CA PHE A 44 14.85 3.21 9.52
C PHE A 44 15.19 4.15 8.36
N HIS A 45 14.30 5.11 8.11
CA HIS A 45 14.52 6.12 7.09
C HIS A 45 14.91 7.48 7.68
N VAL A 46 15.87 8.16 7.04
CA VAL A 46 16.23 9.56 7.35
C VAL A 46 15.79 10.42 6.18
N GLY A 47 14.95 11.42 6.47
CA GLY A 47 14.44 12.35 5.49
C GLY A 47 15.54 13.19 4.84
N SER A 48 15.19 13.82 3.72
CA SER A 48 16.09 14.73 2.99
C SER A 48 16.50 15.98 3.79
N ASP A 49 15.79 16.28 4.87
CA ASP A 49 16.12 17.32 5.86
C ASP A 49 17.10 16.83 6.94
N GLY A 50 17.54 15.58 6.87
CA GLY A 50 18.45 14.96 7.84
C GLY A 50 17.76 14.52 9.13
N HIS A 51 16.44 14.65 9.23
CA HIS A 51 15.68 14.19 10.38
C HIS A 51 15.18 12.77 10.18
N PRO A 52 15.25 11.90 11.21
CA PRO A 52 14.71 10.56 11.12
C PRO A 52 13.19 10.64 10.93
N PHE A 53 12.68 9.75 10.07
CA PHE A 53 11.25 9.58 9.93
C PHE A 53 10.68 9.09 11.28
N PRO A 54 9.61 9.72 11.80
CA PRO A 54 9.25 9.58 13.22
C PRO A 54 8.52 8.29 13.56
N PHE A 55 8.20 7.46 12.57
CA PHE A 55 7.36 6.27 12.72
C PHE A 55 8.11 5.03 12.27
N LYS A 56 7.76 3.88 12.86
CA LYS A 56 8.31 2.59 12.43
C LYS A 56 7.60 2.14 11.17
N HIS A 57 8.35 1.59 10.21
CA HIS A 57 7.81 1.09 8.95
C HIS A 57 8.61 -0.13 8.49
N SER A 58 8.04 -0.90 7.56
CA SER A 58 8.65 -2.11 6.98
C SER A 58 8.87 -1.98 5.47
N THR A 59 8.63 -0.80 4.91
CA THR A 59 8.74 -0.51 3.48
C THR A 59 9.44 0.82 3.27
N GLU A 60 9.92 1.07 2.06
CA GLU A 60 10.36 2.39 1.62
C GLU A 60 9.30 3.48 1.88
N LEU A 61 9.76 4.73 2.00
CA LEU A 61 8.86 5.88 2.10
C LEU A 61 8.38 6.32 0.72
N TYR A 62 7.06 6.40 0.57
CA TYR A 62 6.42 6.93 -0.62
C TYR A 62 5.83 8.31 -0.37
N PRO A 63 5.73 9.18 -1.39
CA PRO A 63 5.08 10.48 -1.23
C PRO A 63 3.63 10.37 -0.73
N GLU A 64 3.21 11.36 0.04
CA GLU A 64 1.84 11.55 0.52
C GLU A 64 0.83 11.80 -0.62
N TRP A 65 -0.46 11.92 -0.30
CA TRP A 65 -1.50 12.23 -1.29
C TRP A 65 -1.26 13.59 -1.98
N ASN A 66 -1.26 13.60 -3.31
CA ASN A 66 -1.18 14.83 -4.11
C ASN A 66 -2.56 15.38 -4.46
N LEU A 67 -2.59 16.68 -4.73
CA LEU A 67 -3.67 17.32 -5.46
C LEU A 67 -3.21 17.59 -6.90
N ALA A 68 -4.03 17.23 -7.88
CA ALA A 68 -3.74 17.42 -9.30
C ALA A 68 -4.87 18.18 -9.99
N ALA A 69 -4.52 19.05 -10.93
CA ALA A 69 -5.47 19.72 -11.79
C ALA A 69 -5.77 18.86 -13.03
N LEU A 70 -7.03 18.87 -13.47
CA LEU A 70 -7.42 18.24 -14.74
C LEU A 70 -6.94 19.10 -15.92
N THR A 71 -6.72 18.47 -17.07
CA THR A 71 -6.11 19.11 -18.25
C THR A 71 -6.91 20.26 -18.84
N HIS A 72 -8.22 20.33 -18.56
CA HIS A 72 -9.10 21.40 -19.03
C HIS A 72 -9.15 22.61 -18.09
N VAL A 73 -8.54 22.53 -16.90
CA VAL A 73 -8.52 23.64 -15.93
C VAL A 73 -7.51 24.69 -16.41
N PRO A 74 -7.90 25.98 -16.52
CA PRO A 74 -6.99 27.03 -16.98
C PRO A 74 -5.75 27.18 -16.07
N ALA A 75 -4.58 27.39 -16.69
CA ALA A 75 -3.32 27.50 -15.98
C ALA A 75 -3.30 28.59 -14.91
N ALA A 76 -3.98 29.72 -15.14
CA ALA A 76 -4.11 30.80 -14.17
C ALA A 76 -4.79 30.33 -12.87
N ILE A 77 -5.88 29.56 -13.00
CA ILE A 77 -6.61 29.00 -11.85
C ILE A 77 -5.75 27.99 -11.10
N THR A 78 -5.06 27.10 -11.84
CA THR A 78 -4.15 26.12 -11.22
C THR A 78 -3.05 26.81 -10.43
N ALA A 79 -2.46 27.89 -10.97
CA ALA A 79 -1.42 28.66 -10.28
C ALA A 79 -1.94 29.35 -9.02
N GLU A 80 -3.13 29.94 -9.06
CA GLU A 80 -3.77 30.58 -7.90
C GLU A 80 -4.06 29.58 -6.79
N VAL A 81 -4.64 28.42 -7.13
CA VAL A 81 -4.93 27.35 -6.16
C VAL A 81 -3.65 26.79 -5.56
N GLN A 82 -2.63 26.50 -6.38
CA GLN A 82 -1.34 26.03 -5.89
C GLN A 82 -0.71 27.05 -4.93
N ALA A 83 -0.72 28.34 -5.28
CA ALA A 83 -0.18 29.38 -4.42
C ALA A 83 -0.96 29.53 -3.10
N ALA A 84 -2.28 29.33 -3.12
CA ALA A 84 -3.11 29.33 -1.91
C ALA A 84 -2.78 28.15 -0.99
N LEU A 85 -2.61 26.95 -1.54
CA LEU A 85 -2.25 25.76 -0.78
C LEU A 85 -0.86 25.90 -0.14
N LEU A 86 0.13 26.36 -0.90
CA LEU A 86 1.51 26.54 -0.40
C LEU A 86 1.64 27.61 0.70
N ARG A 87 0.68 28.56 0.79
CA ARG A 87 0.63 29.54 1.88
C ARG A 87 -0.06 29.01 3.15
N MET A 88 -0.67 27.84 3.08
CA MET A 88 -1.38 27.26 4.22
C MET A 88 -0.38 26.63 5.21
N ASP A 89 -0.27 27.21 6.39
CA ASP A 89 0.48 26.64 7.51
C ASP A 89 -0.40 25.77 8.42
N ALA A 90 0.24 25.10 9.39
CA ALA A 90 -0.41 24.19 10.33
C ALA A 90 -1.45 24.87 11.26
N SER A 91 -1.44 26.20 11.38
CA SER A 91 -2.40 26.95 12.20
C SER A 91 -3.71 27.23 11.47
N HIS A 92 -3.70 27.14 10.13
CA HIS A 92 -4.86 27.43 9.28
C HIS A 92 -6.05 26.50 9.59
N PRO A 93 -7.30 27.00 9.64
CA PRO A 93 -8.46 26.18 9.99
C PRO A 93 -8.62 24.92 9.13
N ALA A 94 -8.35 25.01 7.83
CA ALA A 94 -8.41 23.86 6.92
C ALA A 94 -7.32 22.81 7.19
N ALA A 95 -6.11 23.24 7.61
CA ALA A 95 -5.02 22.34 7.97
C ALA A 95 -5.35 21.58 9.27
N LYS A 96 -5.90 22.28 10.26
CA LYS A 96 -6.39 21.67 11.51
C LYS A 96 -7.53 20.68 11.27
N ALA A 97 -8.52 21.06 10.46
CA ALA A 97 -9.64 20.19 10.12
C ALA A 97 -9.20 18.95 9.34
N GLY A 98 -8.20 19.08 8.46
CA GLY A 98 -7.67 17.98 7.66
C GLY A 98 -6.55 17.19 8.32
N LEU A 99 -6.11 17.55 9.53
CA LEU A 99 -5.03 16.88 10.27
C LEU A 99 -3.71 16.80 9.50
N TYR A 100 -3.33 17.88 8.80
CA TYR A 100 -2.06 18.00 8.08
C TYR A 100 -1.32 19.29 8.43
N ALA A 101 0.01 19.28 8.27
CA ALA A 101 0.86 20.41 8.66
C ALA A 101 0.90 21.55 7.61
N GLY A 102 0.62 21.24 6.35
CA GLY A 102 0.59 22.20 5.25
C GLY A 102 0.75 21.52 3.90
N TRP A 103 0.95 22.31 2.85
CA TRP A 103 1.21 21.82 1.49
C TRP A 103 2.61 22.18 1.04
N ARG A 104 3.19 21.32 0.20
CA ARG A 104 4.48 21.54 -0.45
C ARG A 104 4.39 21.21 -1.93
N THR A 105 5.43 21.59 -2.67
CA THR A 105 5.62 21.08 -4.03
C THR A 105 5.72 19.56 -4.00
N THR A 106 5.08 18.91 -4.97
CA THR A 106 5.03 17.45 -5.06
C THR A 106 6.42 16.82 -5.04
N LEU A 107 6.55 15.70 -4.33
CA LEU A 107 7.71 14.83 -4.46
C LEU A 107 7.59 14.00 -5.75
N SER A 108 8.69 13.34 -6.11
CA SER A 108 8.72 12.39 -7.22
C SER A 108 7.92 11.14 -6.86
N TYR A 109 6.99 10.74 -7.72
CA TYR A 109 6.28 9.45 -7.63
C TYR A 109 6.96 8.34 -8.43
N MET A 110 8.20 8.54 -8.87
CA MET A 110 8.92 7.54 -9.66
C MET A 110 9.16 6.25 -8.86
N GLU A 111 9.49 6.34 -7.56
CA GLU A 111 9.66 5.13 -6.74
C GLU A 111 8.35 4.35 -6.57
N LEU A 112 7.22 5.06 -6.39
CA LEU A 112 5.90 4.41 -6.40
C LEU A 112 5.64 3.71 -7.73
N ARG A 113 5.97 4.35 -8.85
CA ARG A 113 5.83 3.78 -10.18
C ARG A 113 6.73 2.55 -10.37
N ASN A 114 7.98 2.62 -9.91
CA ASN A 114 8.94 1.51 -9.97
C ASN A 114 8.42 0.30 -9.20
N MET A 115 7.94 0.51 -7.97
CA MET A 115 7.32 -0.54 -7.16
C MET A 115 6.09 -1.12 -7.87
N GLN A 116 5.20 -0.28 -8.41
CA GLN A 116 4.02 -0.75 -9.16
C GLN A 116 4.39 -1.61 -10.39
N GLU A 117 5.51 -1.30 -11.04
CA GLU A 117 6.03 -2.07 -12.17
C GLU A 117 6.64 -3.40 -11.70
N GLU A 118 7.43 -3.37 -10.63
CA GLU A 118 8.06 -4.55 -10.01
C GLU A 118 7.02 -5.57 -9.50
N VAL A 119 5.96 -5.11 -8.84
CA VAL A 119 4.88 -5.99 -8.35
C VAL A 119 3.88 -6.38 -9.44
N GLY A 120 4.09 -5.95 -10.68
CA GLY A 120 3.23 -6.29 -11.82
C GLY A 120 1.85 -5.63 -11.81
N PHE A 121 1.69 -4.51 -11.10
CA PHE A 121 0.45 -3.72 -11.14
C PHE A 121 0.33 -2.91 -12.43
N ILE A 122 1.47 -2.44 -12.95
CA ILE A 122 1.60 -1.81 -14.26
C ILE A 122 2.65 -2.53 -15.09
N SER A 123 2.50 -2.51 -16.41
CA SER A 123 3.50 -3.04 -17.32
C SER A 123 3.55 -2.20 -18.59
N GLN A 124 4.74 -2.08 -19.18
CA GLN A 124 4.90 -1.48 -20.49
C GLN A 124 4.56 -2.49 -21.59
N ASN A 125 3.62 -2.12 -22.45
CA ASN A 125 3.33 -2.89 -23.65
C ASN A 125 4.54 -2.89 -24.60
N SER A 126 5.05 -4.07 -24.94
CA SER A 126 6.28 -4.24 -25.73
C SER A 126 6.20 -3.69 -27.15
N SER A 127 5.00 -3.57 -27.73
CA SER A 127 4.80 -3.06 -29.09
C SER A 127 4.55 -1.56 -29.15
N THR A 128 3.85 -1.00 -28.16
CA THR A 128 3.43 0.41 -28.16
C THR A 128 4.25 1.29 -27.22
N HIS A 129 5.09 0.69 -26.38
CA HIS A 129 5.81 1.33 -25.28
C HIS A 129 4.92 2.10 -24.28
N ARG A 130 3.60 1.88 -24.32
CA ARG A 130 2.64 2.50 -23.39
C ARG A 130 2.59 1.70 -22.10
N VAL A 131 2.64 2.40 -20.98
CA VAL A 131 2.39 1.84 -19.65
C VAL A 131 0.89 1.63 -19.50
N GLN A 132 0.50 0.44 -19.04
CA GLN A 132 -0.90 0.08 -18.80
C GLN A 132 -1.03 -0.64 -17.46
N CYS A 133 -2.15 -0.43 -16.77
CA CYS A 133 -2.50 -1.22 -15.60
C CYS A 133 -2.80 -2.66 -16.03
N ILE A 134 -2.24 -3.63 -15.33
CA ILE A 134 -2.61 -5.02 -15.51
C ILE A 134 -3.92 -5.24 -14.76
N ARG A 135 -5.00 -5.51 -15.49
CA ARG A 135 -6.29 -5.88 -14.89
C ARG A 135 -6.53 -7.37 -15.09
N SER A 136 -6.61 -8.12 -14.00
CA SER A 136 -7.06 -9.52 -14.05
C SER A 136 -8.59 -9.59 -13.97
N SER A 137 -9.13 -10.68 -14.51
CA SER A 137 -10.52 -11.07 -14.35
C SER A 137 -10.80 -11.75 -13.00
N ASN A 138 -9.79 -12.29 -12.32
CA ASN A 138 -9.94 -12.93 -11.01
C ASN A 138 -8.70 -12.76 -10.10
N PHE A 139 -8.91 -12.94 -8.79
CA PHE A 139 -7.89 -12.78 -7.75
C PHE A 139 -6.70 -13.72 -7.94
N TYR A 140 -6.97 -15.00 -8.24
CA TYR A 140 -5.93 -16.01 -8.40
C TYR A 140 -4.89 -15.57 -9.44
N ALA A 141 -5.31 -15.05 -10.59
CA ALA A 141 -4.39 -14.64 -11.65
C ALA A 141 -3.42 -13.50 -11.25
N HIS A 142 -3.72 -12.70 -10.22
CA HIS A 142 -2.80 -11.66 -9.72
C HIS A 142 -1.75 -12.15 -8.74
N ILE A 143 -1.87 -13.36 -8.19
CA ILE A 143 -0.90 -13.85 -7.22
C ILE A 143 0.42 -14.16 -7.93
N VAL A 144 1.48 -13.46 -7.53
CA VAL A 144 2.86 -13.74 -7.95
C VAL A 144 3.55 -14.43 -6.78
N CYS A 145 4.15 -15.60 -7.05
CA CYS A 145 4.89 -16.32 -6.03
C CYS A 145 6.32 -15.76 -5.92
N PRO A 146 6.89 -15.66 -4.70
CA PRO A 146 8.26 -15.22 -4.51
C PRO A 146 9.27 -16.11 -5.27
N ALA A 147 10.48 -15.59 -5.45
CA ALA A 147 11.57 -16.38 -6.02
C ALA A 147 11.75 -17.72 -5.26
N GLY A 148 12.05 -18.79 -6.00
CA GLY A 148 12.15 -20.15 -5.44
C GLY A 148 10.81 -20.84 -5.17
N HIS A 149 9.67 -20.18 -5.40
CA HIS A 149 8.34 -20.76 -5.25
C HIS A 149 7.63 -20.87 -6.60
N TYR A 150 6.71 -21.83 -6.71
CA TYR A 150 5.85 -21.98 -7.88
C TYR A 150 4.37 -21.87 -7.50
N LYS A 151 3.59 -21.25 -8.39
CA LYS A 151 2.15 -21.06 -8.22
C LYS A 151 1.41 -22.36 -8.55
N LEU A 152 0.61 -22.86 -7.61
CA LEU A 152 -0.24 -24.02 -7.84
C LEU A 152 -1.34 -23.69 -8.83
N PRO A 153 -1.66 -24.56 -9.81
CA PRO A 153 -2.82 -24.38 -10.69
C PRO A 153 -4.12 -24.23 -9.90
N ASP A 154 -5.07 -23.45 -10.44
CA ASP A 154 -6.34 -23.13 -9.76
C ASP A 154 -7.15 -24.37 -9.34
N ALA A 155 -7.20 -25.39 -10.23
CA ALA A 155 -7.83 -26.68 -9.95
C ALA A 155 -7.16 -27.45 -8.80
N GLU A 156 -5.86 -27.27 -8.62
CA GLU A 156 -5.12 -27.90 -7.54
C GLU A 156 -5.28 -27.17 -6.21
N LEU A 157 -5.42 -25.85 -6.24
CA LEU A 157 -5.67 -25.01 -5.08
C LEU A 157 -7.01 -25.39 -4.43
N ALA A 158 -8.07 -25.55 -5.24
CA ALA A 158 -9.39 -25.98 -4.78
C ALA A 158 -9.37 -27.35 -4.07
N ALA A 159 -8.46 -28.24 -4.46
CA ALA A 159 -8.30 -29.57 -3.87
C ALA A 159 -7.17 -29.66 -2.81
N SER A 160 -6.44 -28.57 -2.55
CA SER A 160 -5.20 -28.60 -1.76
C SER A 160 -5.46 -28.90 -0.29
N CYS A 161 -6.46 -28.25 0.32
CA CYS A 161 -6.77 -28.42 1.74
C CYS A 161 -7.26 -29.85 2.05
N SER A 162 -8.17 -30.41 1.23
CA SER A 162 -8.64 -31.80 1.37
C SER A 162 -7.52 -32.83 1.22
N ARG A 163 -6.53 -32.57 0.33
CA ARG A 163 -5.38 -33.47 0.12
C ARG A 163 -4.37 -33.46 1.27
N ASN A 164 -4.32 -32.38 2.06
CA ASN A 164 -3.43 -32.25 3.22
C ASN A 164 -4.12 -32.61 4.55
N GLY A 165 -5.35 -33.14 4.51
CA GLY A 165 -6.11 -33.49 5.71
C GLY A 165 -6.53 -32.29 6.56
N LEU A 166 -6.48 -31.08 5.99
CA LEU A 166 -6.89 -29.83 6.64
C LEU A 166 -8.37 -29.59 6.34
N LYS A 167 -9.11 -29.09 7.34
CA LYS A 167 -10.47 -28.60 7.10
C LYS A 167 -10.37 -27.35 6.22
N CYS A 168 -11.02 -27.40 5.06
CA CYS A 168 -11.19 -26.25 4.18
C CYS A 168 -12.21 -25.27 4.78
N ASP A 169 -11.98 -24.80 6.01
CA ASP A 169 -12.65 -23.58 6.45
C ASP A 169 -12.07 -22.44 5.61
N SER A 170 -12.95 -21.53 5.21
CA SER A 170 -12.84 -20.62 4.07
C SER A 170 -11.67 -19.61 4.08
N GLU A 171 -10.71 -19.73 4.98
CA GLU A 171 -9.86 -18.58 5.34
C GLU A 171 -8.38 -18.71 4.97
N PHE A 172 -7.86 -19.91 4.70
CA PHE A 172 -6.43 -20.07 4.33
C PHE A 172 -6.20 -21.08 3.22
N SER A 173 -5.71 -20.62 2.06
CA SER A 173 -5.24 -21.47 0.95
C SER A 173 -3.79 -21.15 0.60
N CYS A 174 -2.90 -22.15 0.63
CA CYS A 174 -1.51 -21.98 0.24
C CYS A 174 -1.37 -22.02 -1.29
N VAL A 175 -1.15 -20.85 -1.90
CA VAL A 175 -1.10 -20.68 -3.37
C VAL A 175 0.30 -20.93 -3.95
N CYS A 176 1.35 -20.65 -3.18
CA CYS A 176 2.75 -20.76 -3.60
C CYS A 176 3.45 -21.90 -2.87
N LYS A 177 4.16 -22.78 -3.58
CA LYS A 177 4.89 -23.92 -3.01
C LYS A 177 6.41 -23.79 -3.17
N PRO A 178 7.23 -24.28 -2.23
CA PRO A 178 6.83 -24.86 -0.93
C PRO A 178 6.20 -23.81 -0.02
N CYS A 179 5.21 -24.17 0.80
CA CYS A 179 4.66 -23.20 1.75
C CYS A 179 5.75 -22.94 2.80
N ALA A 180 6.29 -21.73 2.87
CA ALA A 180 7.11 -21.33 4.01
C ALA A 180 6.18 -21.26 5.24
N GLN A 181 6.44 -22.11 6.23
CA GLN A 181 5.81 -22.03 7.55
C GLN A 181 6.49 -20.96 8.40
#